data_AF-A0A3P8T583-F1
#
_entry.id   AF-A0A3P8T583-F1
#
_cell.length_a   1.000
_cell.length_b   1.000
_cell.length_c   1.000
_cell.angle_alpha   90.00
_cell.angle_beta   90.00
_cell.angle_gamma   90.00
#
_symmetry.space_group_name_H-M   'P 1'
#
loop_
_entity.id
_entity.type
_entity.pdbx_description
1 polymer ?
#
loop_
_entity_poly.entity_id
_entity_poly.type
_entity_poly.pdbx_seq_one_letter_code
_entity_poly.pdbx_strand_id
1 'polypeptide(L)'
;AVKSKELLSSTIKLCWGIDQAGMKLSSESPQEHSGLNYCEMEELCKDRYVSVRDFKGKVLIDIREYWMNQDGEMKPGKKDISLSPEQWNQLKDQISEIDDVIKRV
;
A
#
# COMPACT_ATOMS: atom_id res chain seq x y z
N ALA A 1 -13.86 -9.46 -22.43
CA ALA A 1 -13.36 -8.43 -21.50
C ALA A 1 -12.30 -9.07 -20.59
N VAL A 2 -11.02 -9.04 -20.98
CA VAL A 2 -9.91 -9.69 -20.22
C VAL A 2 -8.69 -8.75 -20.06
N LYS A 3 -8.73 -7.52 -20.60
CA LYS A 3 -7.56 -6.63 -20.69
C LYS A 3 -7.16 -5.88 -19.41
N SER A 4 -7.91 -5.98 -18.31
CA SER A 4 -7.67 -5.14 -17.13
C SER A 4 -6.78 -5.76 -16.05
N LYS A 5 -6.52 -7.07 -16.10
CA LYS A 5 -5.79 -7.79 -15.04
C LYS A 5 -4.28 -7.88 -15.30
N GLU A 6 -3.85 -7.80 -16.56
CA GLU A 6 -2.42 -7.88 -16.93
C GLU A 6 -1.65 -6.56 -16.77
N LEU A 7 -2.34 -5.43 -16.80
CA LEU A 7 -1.71 -4.10 -16.64
C LEU A 7 -1.27 -3.85 -15.19
N LEU A 8 -2.04 -4.30 -14.20
CA LEU A 8 -1.65 -4.19 -12.78
C LEU A 8 -0.43 -5.05 -12.43
N SER A 9 -0.25 -6.20 -13.09
CA SER A 9 0.94 -7.05 -12.91
C SER A 9 2.19 -6.49 -13.60
N SER A 10 2.03 -5.61 -14.60
CA SER A 10 3.16 -5.07 -15.38
C SER A 10 3.74 -3.81 -14.75
N THR A 11 2.90 -3.00 -14.10
CA THR A 11 3.36 -1.81 -13.34
C THR A 11 4.13 -2.20 -12.08
N ILE A 12 3.69 -3.24 -11.36
CA ILE A 12 4.43 -3.77 -10.20
C ILE A 12 5.79 -4.37 -10.60
N LYS A 13 5.89 -4.93 -11.82
CA LYS A 13 7.13 -5.50 -12.36
C LYS A 13 8.19 -4.47 -12.74
N LEU A 14 7.79 -3.22 -13.00
CA LEU A 14 8.73 -2.14 -13.32
C LEU A 14 9.31 -1.48 -12.05
N CYS A 15 8.68 -1.67 -10.88
CA CYS A 15 9.13 -1.05 -9.63
C CYS A 15 10.01 -1.97 -8.76
N TRP A 16 9.94 -3.29 -8.95
CA TRP A 16 10.95 -4.22 -8.45
C TRP A 16 11.94 -4.57 -9.55
N GLY A 17 12.93 -3.70 -9.74
CA GLY A 17 14.16 -4.05 -10.43
C GLY A 17 14.84 -5.21 -9.71
N ILE A 18 14.54 -6.44 -10.13
CA ILE A 18 15.32 -7.61 -9.77
C ILE A 18 16.54 -7.61 -10.67
N ASP A 19 17.59 -6.93 -10.24
CA ASP A 19 18.94 -7.21 -10.71
C ASP A 19 19.74 -7.81 -9.55
N GLN A 20 20.07 -9.09 -9.70
CA GLN A 20 21.08 -9.76 -8.91
C GLN A 20 22.46 -9.21 -9.28
N ALA A 21 22.92 -8.15 -8.60
CA ALA A 21 24.34 -7.83 -8.46
C ALA A 21 24.48 -6.70 -7.45
N GLY A 22 25.31 -6.89 -6.42
CA GLY A 22 25.49 -5.92 -5.36
C GLY A 22 26.00 -4.55 -5.86
N MET A 23 25.57 -3.47 -5.22
CA MET A 23 26.41 -2.43 -4.60
C MET A 23 25.61 -1.16 -4.26
N LYS A 24 26.07 -0.51 -3.19
CA LYS A 24 25.97 0.92 -2.85
C LYS A 24 24.61 1.51 -2.45
N LEU A 25 24.50 1.70 -1.13
CA LEU A 25 23.79 2.82 -0.51
C LEU A 25 24.42 4.13 -1.02
N SER A 26 23.82 4.77 -2.03
CA SER A 26 24.13 6.14 -2.42
C SER A 26 23.08 7.08 -1.83
N SER A 27 23.55 7.93 -0.94
CA SER A 27 22.86 9.08 -0.38
C SER A 27 22.66 10.14 -1.46
N GLU A 28 21.52 10.13 -2.12
CA GLU A 28 21.02 11.30 -2.86
C GLU A 28 19.70 11.72 -2.22
N SER A 29 19.72 12.94 -1.68
CA SER A 29 18.63 13.57 -0.93
C SER A 29 17.50 14.00 -1.86
N PRO A 30 16.27 13.48 -1.70
CA PRO A 30 15.11 14.04 -2.36
C PRO A 30 14.77 15.42 -1.76
N GLN A 31 14.51 16.36 -2.66
CA GLN A 31 14.21 17.76 -2.37
C GLN A 31 13.01 17.89 -1.42
N GLU A 32 13.13 18.84 -0.48
CA GLU A 32 12.11 19.18 0.50
C GLU A 32 10.86 19.73 -0.19
N HIS A 33 9.88 18.86 -0.42
CA HIS A 33 8.47 19.24 -0.45
C HIS A 33 7.85 18.76 0.85
N SER A 34 7.20 19.70 1.55
CA SER A 34 6.44 19.55 2.81
C SER A 34 6.05 18.11 3.11
N GLY A 35 6.78 17.54 4.06
CA GLY A 35 6.90 16.10 4.24
C GLY A 35 5.61 15.38 4.56
N LEU A 36 5.30 14.40 3.72
CA LEU A 36 5.24 13.00 4.11
C LEU A 36 5.90 12.22 2.97
N ASN A 37 6.89 11.37 3.27
CA ASN A 37 7.30 10.32 2.34
C ASN A 37 6.10 9.36 2.23
N TYR A 38 5.18 9.65 1.32
CA TYR A 38 4.16 8.72 0.93
C TYR A 38 4.86 7.61 0.15
N CYS A 39 5.41 6.63 0.87
CA CYS A 39 5.49 5.27 0.36
C CYS A 39 4.15 5.01 -0.34
N GLU A 40 4.23 4.66 -1.62
CA GLU A 40 3.15 4.42 -2.57
C GLU A 40 1.82 4.08 -1.86
N MET A 41 0.88 5.03 -1.89
CA MET A 41 -0.45 4.87 -1.30
C MET A 41 -1.46 4.55 -2.39
N GLU A 42 -2.13 3.41 -2.26
CA GLU A 42 -3.18 2.95 -3.15
C GLU A 42 -4.55 3.28 -2.57
N GLU A 43 -5.42 3.92 -3.34
CA GLU A 43 -6.78 4.29 -2.89
C GLU A 43 -7.72 3.08 -2.92
N LEU A 44 -8.36 2.76 -1.79
CA LEU A 44 -9.42 1.73 -1.70
C LEU A 44 -10.82 2.33 -1.89
N CYS A 45 -11.03 3.50 -1.31
CA CYS A 45 -12.27 4.26 -1.34
C CYS A 45 -11.92 5.74 -1.05
N LYS A 46 -12.88 6.65 -1.28
CA LYS A 46 -12.73 8.11 -1.22
C LYS A 46 -11.89 8.66 -0.04
N ASP A 47 -11.91 7.96 1.10
CA ASP A 47 -11.20 8.35 2.33
C ASP A 47 -10.33 7.21 2.92
N ARG A 48 -10.06 6.13 2.18
CA ARG A 48 -9.32 4.96 2.68
C ARG A 48 -8.21 4.55 1.73
N TYR A 49 -7.02 4.35 2.28
CA TYR A 49 -5.81 4.07 1.51
C TYR A 49 -5.07 2.86 2.08
N VAL A 50 -4.41 2.11 1.21
CA VAL A 50 -3.41 1.11 1.57
C VAL A 50 -2.03 1.70 1.35
N SER A 51 -1.13 1.55 2.31
CA SER A 51 0.27 1.93 2.15
C SER A 51 1.18 0.82 2.66
N VAL A 52 2.32 0.62 2.00
CA VAL A 52 3.36 -0.30 2.47
C VAL A 52 4.48 0.53 3.06
N ARG A 53 4.83 0.31 4.33
CA ARG A 53 5.87 1.08 5.01
C ARG A 53 6.80 0.22 5.83
N ASP A 54 8.03 0.69 5.99
CA ASP A 54 8.98 0.13 6.94
C ASP A 54 8.89 0.83 8.29
N PHE A 55 8.59 0.05 9.33
CA PHE A 55 8.56 0.54 10.70
C PHE A 55 9.49 -0.29 11.59
N LYS A 56 10.57 0.36 12.07
CA LYS A 56 11.57 -0.29 12.94
C LYS A 56 12.14 -1.60 12.35
N GLY A 57 12.40 -1.61 11.05
CA GLY A 57 12.93 -2.78 10.33
C GLY A 57 11.90 -3.88 10.05
N LYS A 58 10.61 -3.59 10.20
CA LYS A 58 9.52 -4.48 9.81
C LYS A 58 8.67 -3.81 8.75
N VAL A 59 8.46 -4.52 7.64
CA VAL A 59 7.48 -4.13 6.61
C VAL A 59 6.08 -4.30 7.19
N LEU A 60 5.24 -3.28 7.06
CA LEU A 60 3.83 -3.29 7.43
C LEU A 60 2.98 -2.78 6.27
N ILE A 61 1.82 -3.41 6.11
CA ILE A 61 0.80 -3.01 5.15
C ILE A 61 -0.31 -2.32 5.96
N ASP A 62 -0.41 -1.01 5.84
CA ASP A 62 -1.37 -0.20 6.57
C ASP A 62 -2.61 0.06 5.70
N ILE A 63 -3.78 -0.30 6.20
CA ILE A 63 -5.08 0.09 5.64
C ILE A 63 -5.68 1.13 6.58
N ARG A 64 -5.80 2.38 6.12
CA ARG A 64 -6.10 3.52 6.98
C ARG A 64 -7.13 4.47 6.38
N GLU A 65 -8.07 4.90 7.21
CA GLU A 65 -9.00 5.99 6.89
C GLU A 65 -8.30 7.33 7.17
N TYR A 66 -8.37 8.25 6.22
CA TYR A 66 -7.88 9.62 6.33
C TYR A 66 -9.06 10.58 6.32
N TRP A 67 -8.87 11.74 6.92
CA TRP A 67 -9.84 12.83 6.88
C TRP A 67 -9.11 14.11 6.49
N MET A 68 -9.84 15.01 5.82
CA MET A 68 -9.32 16.31 5.42
C MET A 68 -9.65 17.35 6.50
N ASN A 69 -8.65 18.06 7.00
CA ASN A 69 -8.88 19.18 7.91
C ASN A 69 -9.38 20.42 7.15
N GLN A 70 -9.79 21.45 7.89
CA GLN A 70 -10.24 22.72 7.31
C GLN A 70 -9.14 23.41 6.49
N ASP A 71 -7.88 23.10 6.78
CA ASP A 71 -6.69 23.63 6.10
C ASP A 71 -6.35 22.86 4.81
N GLY A 72 -7.10 21.79 4.49
CA GLY A 72 -6.91 20.96 3.29
C GLY A 72 -5.82 19.88 3.39
N GLU A 73 -5.25 19.65 4.58
CA GLU A 73 -4.30 18.58 4.85
C GLU A 73 -5.02 17.25 5.16
N MET A 74 -4.52 16.15 4.60
CA MET A 74 -4.96 14.81 4.98
C MET A 74 -4.32 14.38 6.30
N LYS A 75 -5.15 14.02 7.27
CA LYS A 75 -4.71 13.49 8.56
C LYS A 75 -5.17 12.04 8.74
N PRO A 76 -4.35 11.19 9.37
CA PRO A 76 -4.75 9.83 9.69
C PRO A 76 -5.93 9.85 10.68
N GLY A 77 -6.96 9.06 10.40
CA GLY A 77 -8.10 8.85 11.28
C GLY A 77 -7.84 7.78 12.35
N LYS A 78 -8.80 7.64 13.27
CA LYS A 78 -8.78 6.61 14.35
C LYS A 78 -9.07 5.19 13.82
N LYS A 79 -9.66 5.07 12.63
CA LYS A 79 -9.98 3.78 12.01
C LYS A 79 -8.80 3.35 11.15
N ASP A 80 -8.04 2.39 11.65
CA ASP A 80 -6.90 1.83 10.94
C ASP A 80 -6.68 0.35 11.29
N ILE A 81 -5.93 -0.32 10.43
CA ILE A 81 -5.32 -1.61 10.70
C ILE A 81 -3.95 -1.67 10.03
N SER A 82 -2.94 -2.14 10.78
CA SER A 82 -1.61 -2.45 10.27
C SER A 82 -1.44 -3.96 10.23
N LEU A 83 -1.22 -4.50 9.03
CA LEU A 83 -1.03 -5.92 8.79
C LEU A 83 0.46 -6.23 8.62
N SER A 84 0.91 -7.34 9.20
CA SER A 84 2.20 -7.93 8.83
C SER A 84 2.11 -8.58 7.44
N PRO A 85 3.26 -8.84 6.77
CA PRO A 85 3.27 -9.56 5.49
C PRO A 85 2.64 -10.95 5.58
N GLU A 86 2.75 -11.61 6.73
CA GLU A 86 2.13 -12.91 7.00
C GLU A 86 0.60 -12.80 7.04
N GLN A 87 0.07 -11.83 7.79
CA GLN A 87 -1.37 -11.58 7.86
C GLN A 87 -1.95 -11.17 6.51
N TRP A 88 -1.21 -10.36 5.74
CA TRP A 88 -1.60 -10.00 4.38
C TRP A 88 -1.69 -11.20 3.44
N ASN A 89 -0.76 -12.15 3.55
CA ASN A 89 -0.81 -13.38 2.77
C ASN A 89 -2.01 -14.25 3.15
N GLN A 90 -2.29 -14.45 4.45
CA GLN A 90 -3.49 -15.18 4.88
C GLN A 90 -4.78 -14.51 4.40
N LEU A 91 -4.85 -13.17 4.44
CA LEU A 91 -5.99 -12.44 3.92
C LEU A 91 -6.20 -12.75 2.43
N LYS A 92 -5.14 -12.71 1.61
CA LYS A 92 -5.21 -13.04 0.18
C LYS A 92 -5.73 -14.45 -0.08
N ASP A 93 -5.28 -15.43 0.71
CA ASP A 93 -5.71 -16.82 0.57
C ASP A 93 -7.20 -16.98 0.89
N GLN A 94 -7.73 -16.16 1.80
CA GLN A 94 -9.15 -16.17 2.20
C GLN A 94 -10.06 -15.30 1.32
N ILE A 95 -9.53 -14.47 0.41
CA ILE A 95 -10.34 -13.55 -0.42
C ILE A 95 -11.46 -14.30 -1.15
N SER A 96 -11.18 -15.47 -1.72
CA SER A 96 -12.20 -16.23 -2.47
C SER A 96 -13.37 -16.68 -1.59
N GLU A 97 -13.09 -17.11 -0.35
CA GLU A 97 -14.12 -17.51 0.60
C GLU A 97 -14.93 -16.30 1.07
N ILE A 98 -14.26 -15.18 1.34
CA ILE A 98 -14.90 -13.91 1.71
C ILE A 98 -15.82 -13.42 0.59
N ASP A 99 -15.38 -13.46 -0.67
CA ASP A 99 -16.18 -13.05 -1.83
C ASP A 99 -17.45 -13.90 -1.97
N ASP A 100 -17.36 -15.21 -1.70
CA ASP A 100 -18.51 -16.10 -1.75
C ASP A 100 -19.49 -15.87 -0.58
N VAL A 101 -18.99 -15.48 0.60
CA VAL A 101 -19.84 -15.04 1.72
C VAL A 101 -20.54 -13.73 1.38
N ILE A 102 -19.84 -12.74 0.80
CA ILE A 102 -20.41 -11.44 0.42
C ILE A 102 -21.58 -11.62 -0.56
N LYS A 103 -21.47 -12.51 -1.55
CA LYS A 103 -22.55 -12.77 -2.53
C LYS A 103 -23.82 -13.39 -1.93
N ARG A 104 -23.72 -13.99 -0.74
CA ARG A 104 -24.85 -14.65 -0.06
C ARG A 104 -25.62 -13.69 0.85
N VAL A 105 -25.03 -12.54 1.16
CA VAL A 105 -25.68 -11.45 1.91
C VAL A 105 -26.51 -10.61 0.95
#